data_AF-A0A2A5AKD7-F1
#
_entry.id   AF-A0A2A5AKD7-F1
#
_cell.length_a   1.000
_cell.length_b   1.000
_cell.length_c   1.000
_cell.angle_alpha   90.00
_cell.angle_beta   90.00
_cell.angle_gamma   90.00
#
_symmetry.space_group_name_H-M   'P 1'
#
loop_
_entity.id
_entity.type
_entity.pdbx_description
1 polymer ?
#
loop_
_entity_poly.entity_id
_entity_poly.type
_entity_poly.pdbx_seq_one_letter_code
_entity_poly.pdbx_strand_id
1 'polypeptide(L)'
;MTSQNNLEIIAILKMLDYQHLVNWINDSGKNHETINDLNDSEFNQLTTYLIQSISHLISSCLTPYIDKVLDKSFKIKLLKNMDNLKEFSCEKLEGEQVYHFIALWSSMRRELLIDLGIKE
;
A
#
# COMPACT_ATOMS: atom_id res chain seq x y z
N MET A 1 2.72 -18.56 17.91
CA MET A 1 1.66 -17.61 18.30
C MET A 1 2.00 -16.26 17.68
N THR A 2 1.13 -15.73 16.83
CA THR A 2 1.30 -14.40 16.22
C THR A 2 1.10 -13.35 17.31
N SER A 3 2.08 -12.46 17.53
CA SER A 3 1.97 -11.44 18.58
C SER A 3 0.84 -10.45 18.26
N GLN A 4 0.26 -9.77 19.26
CA GLN A 4 -0.74 -8.71 19.02
C GLN A 4 -0.22 -7.66 18.03
N ASN A 5 1.07 -7.29 18.12
CA ASN A 5 1.69 -6.36 17.18
C ASN A 5 1.69 -6.89 15.74
N ASN A 6 1.91 -8.19 15.55
CA ASN A 6 1.86 -8.80 14.23
C ASN A 6 0.44 -8.77 13.65
N LEU A 7 -0.60 -8.93 14.49
CA LEU A 7 -2.00 -8.80 14.04
C LEU A 7 -2.34 -7.38 13.59
N GLU A 8 -1.87 -6.36 14.32
CA GLU A 8 -2.03 -4.96 13.93
C GLU A 8 -1.29 -4.65 12.62
N ILE A 9 -0.05 -5.14 12.49
CA ILE A 9 0.71 -5.01 11.24
C ILE A 9 -0.05 -5.69 10.09
N ILE A 10 -0.56 -6.91 10.28
CA ILE A 10 -1.38 -7.58 9.24
C ILE A 10 -2.59 -6.74 8.85
N ALA A 11 -3.31 -6.16 9.82
CA ALA A 11 -4.46 -5.31 9.56
C ALA A 11 -4.08 -4.08 8.71
N ILE A 12 -2.95 -3.45 9.02
CA ILE A 12 -2.42 -2.33 8.26
C ILE A 12 -1.95 -2.76 6.86
N LEU A 13 -1.27 -3.91 6.75
CA LEU A 13 -0.83 -4.46 5.45
C LEU A 13 -2.02 -4.84 4.56
N LYS A 14 -3.18 -5.18 5.13
CA LYS A 14 -4.40 -5.37 4.33
C LYS A 14 -4.88 -4.07 3.68
N MET A 15 -4.50 -2.90 4.20
CA MET A 15 -4.77 -1.61 3.53
C MET A 15 -3.87 -1.38 2.30
N LEU A 16 -2.77 -2.13 2.16
CA LEU A 16 -1.94 -2.16 0.95
C LEU A 16 -2.60 -2.99 -0.18
N ASP A 17 -3.78 -3.58 0.04
CA ASP A 17 -4.45 -4.42 -0.95
C ASP A 17 -4.93 -3.57 -2.13
N TYR A 18 -4.38 -3.86 -3.32
CA TYR A 18 -4.75 -3.19 -4.55
C TYR A 18 -6.25 -3.31 -4.84
N GLN A 19 -6.89 -4.44 -4.52
CA GLN A 19 -8.33 -4.57 -4.77
C GLN A 19 -9.13 -3.61 -3.90
N HIS A 20 -8.68 -3.35 -2.67
CA HIS A 20 -9.27 -2.31 -1.83
C HIS A 20 -9.07 -0.91 -2.43
N LEU A 21 -7.90 -0.62 -2.99
CA LEU A 21 -7.62 0.66 -3.64
C LEU A 21 -8.50 0.87 -4.88
N VAL A 22 -8.63 -0.14 -5.75
CA VAL A 22 -9.53 -0.11 -6.91
C VAL A 22 -10.97 0.07 -6.47
N ASN A 23 -11.41 -0.66 -5.45
CA ASN A 23 -12.75 -0.51 -4.91
C ASN A 23 -12.97 0.91 -4.36
N TRP A 24 -11.97 1.49 -3.69
CA TRP A 24 -12.04 2.84 -3.14
C TRP A 24 -12.04 3.92 -4.22
N ILE A 25 -11.30 3.72 -5.33
CA ILE A 25 -11.39 4.56 -6.53
C ILE A 25 -12.80 4.50 -7.12
N ASN A 26 -13.32 3.29 -7.34
CA ASN A 26 -14.66 3.10 -7.88
C ASN A 26 -15.74 3.70 -6.98
N ASP A 27 -15.59 3.59 -5.66
CA ASP A 27 -16.51 4.17 -4.68
C ASP A 27 -16.42 5.69 -4.60
N SER A 28 -15.21 6.25 -4.69
CA SER A 28 -14.98 7.72 -4.69
C SER A 28 -15.37 8.35 -6.02
N GLY A 29 -15.30 7.56 -7.09
CA GLY A 29 -15.71 7.92 -8.44
C GLY A 29 -17.21 7.90 -8.68
N LYS A 30 -18.09 7.73 -7.66
CA LYS A 30 -19.55 7.58 -7.79
C LYS A 30 -20.34 8.70 -8.53
N ASN A 31 -19.66 9.70 -9.11
CA ASN A 31 -20.24 10.66 -10.07
C ASN A 31 -19.79 10.46 -11.52
N HIS A 32 -18.84 9.57 -11.76
CA HIS A 32 -18.37 9.09 -13.05
C HIS A 32 -18.72 7.60 -13.12
N GLU A 33 -19.30 7.16 -14.24
CA GLU A 33 -19.34 5.73 -14.53
C GLU A 33 -17.89 5.20 -14.39
N THR A 34 -17.74 3.95 -13.91
CA THR A 34 -16.53 3.23 -13.50
C THR A 34 -15.11 3.73 -13.92
N ILE A 35 -14.04 3.29 -13.23
CA ILE A 35 -12.63 3.62 -13.60
C ILE A 35 -12.28 3.38 -15.09
N ASN A 36 -13.05 2.54 -15.79
CA ASN A 36 -12.95 2.26 -17.22
C ASN A 36 -13.39 3.43 -18.11
N ASP A 37 -14.09 4.42 -17.56
CA ASP A 37 -14.61 5.59 -18.27
C ASP A 37 -13.72 6.84 -18.06
N LEU A 38 -12.67 6.73 -17.22
CA LEU A 38 -11.64 7.74 -17.10
C LEU A 38 -10.72 7.70 -18.31
N ASN A 39 -10.35 8.87 -18.84
CA ASN A 39 -9.22 8.91 -19.76
C ASN A 39 -7.90 8.66 -18.99
N ASP A 40 -6.84 8.26 -19.72
CA ASP A 40 -5.55 7.93 -19.11
C ASP A 40 -5.00 9.04 -18.19
N SER A 41 -5.28 10.31 -18.50
CA SER A 41 -4.81 11.44 -17.69
C SER A 41 -5.56 11.54 -16.35
N GLU A 42 -6.88 11.39 -16.37
CA GLU A 42 -7.72 11.39 -15.16
C GLU A 42 -7.42 10.19 -14.26
N PHE A 43 -7.26 9.01 -14.88
CA PHE A 43 -6.83 7.80 -14.17
C PHE A 43 -5.47 7.99 -13.50
N ASN A 44 -4.48 8.52 -14.23
CA ASN A 44 -3.14 8.74 -13.68
C ASN A 44 -3.16 9.75 -12.52
N GLN A 45 -3.91 10.84 -12.63
CA GLN A 45 -4.02 11.84 -11.57
C GLN A 45 -4.66 11.25 -10.31
N LEU A 46 -5.84 10.63 -10.44
CA LEU A 46 -6.55 10.03 -9.32
C LEU A 46 -5.73 8.94 -8.65
N THR A 47 -5.15 8.04 -9.45
CA THR A 47 -4.34 6.94 -8.91
C THR A 47 -3.08 7.46 -8.22
N THR A 48 -2.43 8.50 -8.76
CA THR A 48 -1.29 9.17 -8.11
C THR A 48 -1.68 9.75 -6.75
N TYR A 49 -2.77 10.54 -6.69
CA TYR A 49 -3.22 11.12 -5.43
C TYR A 49 -3.54 10.07 -4.36
N LEU A 50 -4.14 8.97 -4.78
CA LEU A 50 -4.50 7.88 -3.88
C LEU A 50 -3.31 7.08 -3.40
N ILE A 51 -2.39 6.75 -4.32
CA ILE A 51 -1.11 6.15 -3.99
C ILE A 51 -0.39 7.01 -2.95
N GLN A 52 -0.30 8.32 -3.19
CA GLN A 52 0.39 9.23 -2.27
C GLN A 52 -0.26 9.23 -0.88
N SER A 53 -1.58 9.41 -0.85
CA SER A 53 -2.36 9.51 0.38
C SER A 53 -2.30 8.22 1.21
N ILE A 54 -2.45 7.08 0.55
CA ILE A 54 -2.50 5.78 1.23
C ILE A 54 -1.09 5.34 1.63
N SER A 55 -0.07 5.60 0.82
CA SER A 55 1.31 5.30 1.20
C SER A 55 1.73 6.10 2.44
N HIS A 56 1.33 7.38 2.51
CA HIS A 56 1.51 8.21 3.70
C HIS A 56 0.77 7.65 4.93
N LEU A 57 -0.51 7.30 4.76
CA LEU A 57 -1.35 6.76 5.82
C LEU A 57 -0.75 5.47 6.39
N ILE A 58 -0.39 4.52 5.53
CA ILE A 58 0.11 3.21 5.95
C ILE A 58 1.49 3.34 6.62
N SER A 59 2.38 4.16 6.08
CA SER A 59 3.67 4.42 6.73
C SER A 59 3.48 5.03 8.12
N SER A 60 2.54 5.95 8.27
CA SER A 60 2.19 6.55 9.56
C SER A 60 1.60 5.52 10.53
N CYS A 61 0.71 4.64 10.06
CA CYS A 61 0.12 3.56 10.85
C CYS A 61 1.14 2.48 11.27
N LEU A 62 2.14 2.18 10.44
CA LEU A 62 3.17 1.17 10.75
C LEU A 62 4.23 1.69 11.75
N THR A 63 4.49 3.00 11.76
CA THR A 63 5.55 3.63 12.57
C THR A 63 5.53 3.22 14.06
N PRO A 64 4.38 3.20 14.76
CA PRO A 64 4.31 2.81 16.18
C PRO A 64 4.66 1.35 16.47
N TYR A 65 4.75 0.49 15.45
CA TYR A 65 4.98 -0.95 15.61
C TYR A 65 6.41 -1.38 15.29
N ILE A 66 7.19 -0.54 14.60
CA ILE A 66 8.56 -0.86 14.16
C ILE A 66 9.42 -1.35 15.32
N ASP A 67 9.40 -0.63 16.45
CA ASP A 67 10.24 -0.98 17.61
C ASP A 67 9.70 -2.15 18.42
N LYS A 68 8.46 -2.55 18.15
CA LYS A 68 7.82 -3.71 18.77
C LYS A 68 8.01 -5.00 17.97
N VAL A 69 8.59 -4.91 16.77
CA VAL A 69 8.96 -6.08 15.97
C VAL A 69 10.24 -6.71 16.55
N LEU A 70 10.12 -7.93 17.06
CA LEU A 70 11.23 -8.67 17.66
C LEU A 70 12.09 -9.39 16.61
N ASP A 71 11.48 -9.85 15.51
CA ASP A 71 12.23 -10.49 14.43
C ASP A 71 13.04 -9.43 13.67
N LYS A 72 14.35 -9.51 13.79
CA LYS A 72 15.28 -8.53 13.19
C LYS A 72 15.23 -8.53 11.67
N SER A 73 15.05 -9.70 11.03
CA SER A 73 14.98 -9.82 9.57
C SER A 73 13.72 -9.16 9.04
N PHE A 74 12.58 -9.48 9.66
CA PHE A 74 11.30 -8.87 9.34
C PHE A 74 11.29 -7.37 9.62
N LYS A 75 11.88 -6.92 10.74
CA LYS A 75 12.00 -5.48 11.06
C LYS A 75 12.74 -4.71 9.96
N ILE A 76 13.87 -5.25 9.46
CA ILE A 76 14.64 -4.62 8.39
C ILE A 76 13.82 -4.53 7.10
N LYS A 77 13.12 -5.61 6.73
CA LYS A 77 12.24 -5.60 5.55
C LYS A 77 11.11 -4.60 5.71
N LEU A 78 10.45 -4.57 6.86
CA LEU A 78 9.37 -3.63 7.15
C LEU A 78 9.85 -2.17 7.04
N LEU A 79 11.02 -1.86 7.60
CA LEU A 79 11.64 -0.52 7.48
C LEU A 79 11.88 -0.11 6.03
N LYS A 80 12.50 -0.99 5.22
CA LYS A 80 12.72 -0.73 3.79
C LYS A 80 11.41 -0.46 3.05
N ASN A 81 10.39 -1.27 3.31
CA ASN A 81 9.08 -1.08 2.69
C ASN A 81 8.42 0.23 3.13
N MET A 82 8.59 0.62 4.39
CA MET A 82 8.08 1.90 4.89
C MET A 82 8.80 3.11 4.29
N ASP A 83 10.11 3.01 4.03
CA ASP A 83 10.86 4.07 3.36
C ASP A 83 10.40 4.21 1.90
N ASN A 84 10.19 3.09 1.19
CA ASN A 84 9.57 3.11 -0.14
C ASN A 84 8.19 3.80 -0.09
N LEU A 85 7.31 3.43 0.85
CA LEU A 85 6.00 4.07 0.99
C LEU A 85 6.09 5.58 1.27
N LYS A 86 7.13 6.06 1.95
CA LYS A 86 7.34 7.50 2.16
C LYS A 86 7.79 8.19 0.88
N GLU A 87 8.71 7.60 0.14
CA GLU A 87 9.16 8.11 -1.16
C GLU A 87 7.97 8.24 -2.12
N PHE A 88 7.19 7.18 -2.18
CA PHE A 88 5.94 7.09 -2.94
C PHE A 88 4.88 8.12 -2.53
N SER A 89 4.84 8.51 -1.25
CA SER A 89 3.93 9.56 -0.79
C SER A 89 4.22 10.95 -1.36
N CYS A 90 5.41 11.13 -1.94
CA CYS A 90 5.89 12.39 -2.49
C CYS A 90 6.09 12.36 -4.01
N GLU A 91 6.00 11.18 -4.63
CA GLU A 91 6.34 10.99 -6.03
C GLU A 91 5.15 11.29 -6.94
N LYS A 92 5.37 12.09 -7.99
CA LYS A 92 4.36 12.33 -9.02
C LYS A 92 4.49 11.21 -10.06
N LEU A 93 3.49 10.35 -10.16
CA LEU A 93 3.49 9.20 -11.06
C LEU A 93 2.77 9.55 -12.36
N GLU A 94 3.34 9.15 -13.51
CA GLU A 94 2.73 9.36 -14.82
C GLU A 94 2.82 8.09 -15.69
N GLY A 95 1.75 7.79 -16.43
CA GLY A 95 1.72 6.71 -17.41
C GLY A 95 2.03 5.33 -16.81
N GLU A 96 2.98 4.62 -17.43
CA GLU A 96 3.39 3.26 -17.02
C GLU A 96 3.92 3.16 -15.58
N GLN A 97 4.39 4.28 -15.01
CA GLN A 97 4.88 4.32 -13.62
C GLN A 97 3.77 3.99 -12.62
N VAL A 98 2.53 4.40 -12.90
CA VAL A 98 1.36 4.13 -12.04
C VAL A 98 1.11 2.63 -11.96
N TYR A 99 1.18 1.92 -13.08
CA TYR A 99 0.99 0.47 -13.13
C TYR A 99 2.14 -0.29 -12.50
N HIS A 100 3.38 0.15 -12.74
CA HIS A 100 4.57 -0.41 -12.10
C HIS A 100 4.48 -0.32 -10.58
N PHE A 101 4.01 0.82 -10.08
CA PHE A 101 3.80 1.06 -8.67
C PHE A 101 2.79 0.08 -8.07
N ILE A 102 1.63 -0.06 -8.69
CA ILE A 102 0.58 -0.98 -8.25
C ILE A 102 1.13 -2.41 -8.11
N ALA A 103 1.95 -2.84 -9.07
CA ALA A 103 2.59 -4.16 -9.03
C ALA A 103 3.59 -4.30 -7.89
N LEU A 104 4.48 -3.31 -7.71
CA LEU A 104 5.43 -3.24 -6.59
C LEU A 104 4.71 -3.34 -5.25
N TRP A 105 3.66 -2.55 -5.10
CA TRP A 105 2.87 -2.49 -3.89
C TRP A 105 2.23 -3.84 -3.54
N SER A 106 1.64 -4.49 -4.52
CA SER A 106 1.07 -5.84 -4.36
C SER A 106 2.14 -6.87 -3.97
N SER A 107 3.34 -6.77 -4.54
CA SER A 107 4.48 -7.64 -4.20
C SER A 107 4.95 -7.42 -2.76
N MET A 108 5.16 -6.15 -2.37
CA MET A 108 5.59 -5.76 -1.01
C MET A 108 4.62 -6.29 0.05
N ARG A 109 3.31 -6.11 -0.17
CA ARG A 109 2.27 -6.64 0.72
C ARG A 109 2.38 -8.14 0.88
N ARG A 110 2.47 -8.88 -0.23
CA ARG A 110 2.54 -10.35 -0.21
C ARG A 110 3.78 -10.85 0.52
N GLU A 111 4.94 -10.27 0.27
CA GLU A 111 6.19 -10.65 0.95
C GLU A 111 6.10 -10.45 2.46
N LEU A 112 5.57 -9.29 2.91
CA LEU A 112 5.41 -8.99 4.33
C LEU A 112 4.38 -9.92 5.01
N LEU A 113 3.31 -10.30 4.31
CA LEU A 113 2.34 -11.27 4.82
C LEU A 113 2.94 -12.68 4.96
N ILE A 114 3.77 -13.11 3.99
CA ILE A 114 4.49 -14.39 4.05
C ILE A 114 5.44 -14.43 5.25
N ASP A 115 6.20 -13.35 5.48
CA ASP A 115 7.09 -13.25 6.65
C ASP A 115 6.33 -13.30 7.99
N LEU A 116 5.05 -12.89 7.99
CA LEU A 116 4.15 -13.00 9.14
C LEU A 116 3.44 -14.37 9.24
N GLY A 117 3.76 -15.30 8.35
CA GLY A 117 3.18 -16.65 8.31
C GLY A 117 1.81 -16.73 7.67
N ILE A 118 1.36 -15.67 6.97
CA ILE A 118 0.12 -15.68 6.18
C ILE A 118 0.45 -16.12 4.76
N LYS A 119 -0.16 -17.22 4.33
CA LYS A 119 -0.12 -17.67 2.94
C LYS A 119 -1.35 -17.12 2.22
N GLU A 120 -1.12 -16.32 1.19
CA GLU A 120 -2.12 -15.89 0.21
C GLU A 120 -1.95 -16.64 -1.11
#